data_AF-A0A7C5LLI0-F1
#
_entry.id   AF-A0A7C5LLI0-F1
#
_cell.length_a   1.000
_cell.length_b   1.000
_cell.length_c   1.000
_cell.angle_alpha   90.00
_cell.angle_beta   90.00
_cell.angle_gamma   90.00
#
_symmetry.space_group_name_H-M   'P 1'
#
loop_
_entity.id
_entity.type
_entity.pdbx_description
1 polymer ?
#
loop_
_entity_poly.entity_id
_entity_poly.type
_entity_poly.pdbx_seq_one_letter_code
_entity_poly.pdbx_strand_id
1 'polypeptide(L)'
;MKTWLHPIALATAIASGAFLLATGGLLVFAQTQGKVGALVTSQQRTRLIEELHQRPKDEALKERIRRLDLELRQKTFTQLRLSRNGARAMFGALAVFLASAHLLRATRRPLPNPIAWGARQLQEDQQLARLGRYSVATVLGLLAAAALWLGTQPVRLPERTPAAAETAEPPLSLTEWEQNWPAFRGPWGNGTHPTPVKMTVKWKTPVPLPGMSSPIVWSNAVFLTGANENTGHLSRFDADTGQLLWTTTVKITTPRPPPPKLYEDTGLAAPTPVTDGRRVYAIFANGDVAAFDFTGKQIWARNLGPLENAYGYASSLALWQDRLLIQLDLGHEGDGKSKLLALDTRTGRDLWQTARPTGGSWASPILALVEGKPQLITCGDPWVLAYDPISGTELWRANGLGSDLAPSPIFAGGLVIALKVNADVLAIRPTGKGDITKTHIAWKTTDGAPDVPSPLSDGKFLYLLGSGGLLQCCDLSNGKEKWAHDFAEDFYSSPALAGNTLLAITRKGKIFLTEAGDAFKQLGTHELGEPCNSSPAFRGARMYLRGKNNLYCFGE
;
A
#
# COMPACT_ATOMS: atom_id res chain seq x y z
N MET A 1 -36.80 -44.00 -3.56
CA MET A 1 -36.01 -42.74 -3.44
C MET A 1 -36.86 -41.47 -3.25
N LYS A 2 -38.01 -41.27 -3.92
CA LYS A 2 -38.81 -40.03 -3.78
C LYS A 2 -39.42 -39.77 -2.39
N THR A 3 -39.68 -40.79 -1.58
CA THR A 3 -40.44 -40.69 -0.32
C THR A 3 -39.71 -39.99 0.83
N TRP A 4 -38.38 -40.08 0.91
CA TRP A 4 -37.57 -39.46 1.97
C TRP A 4 -36.91 -38.14 1.56
N LEU A 5 -36.63 -37.94 0.28
CA LEU A 5 -35.94 -36.74 -0.22
C LEU A 5 -36.84 -35.50 -0.24
N HIS A 6 -38.14 -35.67 -0.50
CA HIS A 6 -39.08 -34.54 -0.53
C HIS A 6 -39.25 -33.85 0.84
N PRO A 7 -39.50 -34.55 1.97
CA PRO A 7 -39.62 -33.88 3.27
C PRO A 7 -38.32 -33.22 3.72
N ILE A 8 -37.16 -33.80 3.41
CA ILE A 8 -35.84 -33.23 3.72
C ILE A 8 -35.59 -31.95 2.90
N ALA A 9 -35.86 -32.00 1.59
CA ALA A 9 -35.73 -30.83 0.71
C ALA A 9 -36.68 -29.69 1.11
N LEU A 10 -37.90 -30.03 1.53
CA LEU A 10 -38.89 -29.07 2.02
C LEU A 10 -38.44 -28.41 3.32
N ALA A 11 -38.00 -29.20 4.30
CA ALA A 11 -37.48 -28.68 5.56
C ALA A 11 -36.24 -27.80 5.35
N THR A 12 -35.34 -28.19 4.45
CA THR A 12 -34.11 -27.44 4.13
C THR A 12 -34.43 -26.12 3.42
N ALA A 13 -35.40 -26.10 2.49
CA ALA A 13 -35.86 -24.88 1.83
C ALA A 13 -36.56 -23.92 2.81
N ILE A 14 -37.38 -24.43 3.72
CA ILE A 14 -38.04 -23.61 4.75
C ILE A 14 -37.01 -23.00 5.71
N ALA A 15 -36.06 -23.83 6.20
CA ALA A 15 -35.02 -23.37 7.12
C ALA A 15 -34.09 -22.32 6.50
N SER A 16 -33.62 -22.55 5.27
CA SER A 16 -32.78 -21.59 4.54
C SER A 16 -33.53 -20.30 4.18
N GLY A 17 -34.81 -20.40 3.82
CA GLY A 17 -35.68 -19.23 3.59
C GLY A 17 -35.92 -18.40 4.86
N ALA A 18 -36.21 -19.05 5.99
CA ALA A 18 -36.36 -18.37 7.29
C ALA A 18 -35.06 -17.69 7.74
N PHE A 19 -33.91 -18.35 7.54
CA PHE A 19 -32.60 -17.78 7.83
C PHE A 19 -32.27 -16.56 6.97
N LEU A 20 -32.63 -16.58 5.67
CA LEU A 20 -32.48 -15.42 4.78
C LEU A 20 -33.30 -14.22 5.25
N LEU A 21 -34.56 -14.44 5.66
CA LEU A 21 -35.43 -13.39 6.17
C LEU A 21 -34.93 -12.80 7.50
N ALA A 22 -34.51 -13.66 8.44
CA ALA A 22 -33.98 -13.22 9.73
C ALA A 22 -32.68 -12.43 9.58
N THR A 23 -31.74 -12.93 8.79
CA THR A 23 -30.45 -12.27 8.55
C THR A 23 -30.62 -10.97 7.76
N GLY A 24 -31.50 -10.96 6.76
CA GLY A 24 -31.84 -9.76 6.01
C GLY A 24 -32.49 -8.68 6.88
N GLY A 25 -33.42 -9.08 7.76
CA GLY A 25 -34.06 -8.17 8.72
C GLY A 25 -33.07 -7.55 9.70
N LEU A 26 -32.16 -8.35 10.25
CA LEU A 26 -31.10 -7.87 11.14
C LEU A 26 -30.14 -6.88 10.45
N LEU A 27 -29.81 -7.11 9.18
CA LEU A 27 -28.96 -6.21 8.41
C LEU A 27 -29.64 -4.87 8.12
N VAL A 28 -30.92 -4.90 7.74
CA VAL A 28 -31.71 -3.67 7.53
C VAL A 28 -31.81 -2.89 8.84
N PHE A 29 -32.11 -3.57 9.95
CA PHE A 29 -32.16 -2.95 11.27
C PHE A 29 -30.81 -2.35 11.71
N ALA A 30 -29.70 -3.06 11.48
CA ALA A 30 -28.37 -2.55 11.79
C ALA A 30 -28.00 -1.32 10.93
N GLN A 31 -28.41 -1.30 9.66
CA GLN A 31 -28.19 -0.14 8.78
C GLN A 31 -29.04 1.07 9.16
N THR A 32 -30.30 0.88 9.58
CA THR A 32 -31.15 1.99 10.03
C THR A 32 -30.63 2.59 11.33
N GLN A 33 -30.25 1.76 12.31
CA GLN A 33 -29.60 2.21 13.54
C GLN A 33 -28.28 2.94 13.27
N GLY A 34 -27.48 2.44 12.32
CA GLY A 34 -26.22 3.08 11.92
C GLY A 34 -26.42 4.47 11.32
N LYS A 35 -27.44 4.67 10.47
CA LYS A 35 -27.76 5.99 9.89
C LYS A 35 -28.24 6.99 10.95
N VAL A 36 -29.11 6.56 11.87
CA VAL A 36 -29.60 7.41 12.97
C VAL A 36 -28.45 7.80 13.90
N GLY A 37 -27.59 6.85 14.28
CA GLY A 37 -26.40 7.13 15.09
C GLY A 37 -25.41 8.07 14.39
N ALA A 38 -25.19 7.91 13.08
CA ALA A 38 -24.31 8.78 12.30
C ALA A 38 -24.81 10.23 12.26
N LEU A 39 -26.13 10.45 12.11
CA LEU A 39 -26.73 11.78 12.13
C LEU A 39 -26.54 12.47 13.50
N VAL A 40 -26.88 11.79 14.59
CA VAL A 40 -26.73 12.34 15.96
C VAL A 40 -25.26 12.66 16.27
N THR A 41 -24.34 11.77 15.89
CA THR A 41 -22.91 11.94 16.19
C THR A 41 -22.26 13.01 15.30
N SER A 42 -22.72 13.17 14.04
CA SER A 42 -22.27 14.25 13.16
C SER A 42 -22.61 15.63 13.73
N GLN A 43 -23.81 15.79 14.32
CA GLN A 43 -24.21 17.02 14.99
C GLN A 43 -23.37 17.29 16.25
N GLN A 44 -23.05 16.26 17.03
CA GLN A 44 -22.16 16.39 18.20
C GLN A 44 -20.74 16.80 17.81
N ARG A 45 -20.19 16.20 16.74
CA ARG A 45 -18.85 16.56 16.23
C ARG A 45 -18.80 18.01 15.77
N THR A 46 -19.80 18.47 15.02
CA THR A 46 -19.87 19.87 14.55
C THR A 46 -19.90 20.85 15.71
N ARG A 47 -20.70 20.58 16.76
CA ARG A 47 -20.75 21.42 17.97
C ARG A 47 -19.42 21.49 18.72
N LEU A 48 -18.72 20.36 18.89
CA LEU A 48 -17.42 20.33 19.56
C LEU A 48 -16.34 21.06 18.75
N ILE A 49 -16.38 20.96 17.42
CA ILE A 49 -15.49 21.72 16.54
C ILE A 49 -15.78 23.22 16.67
N GLU A 50 -17.03 23.63 16.73
CA GLU A 50 -17.43 25.03 16.92
C GLU A 50 -16.99 25.58 18.29
N GLU A 51 -17.11 24.80 19.36
CA GLU A 51 -16.56 25.13 20.69
C GLU A 51 -15.03 25.25 20.67
N LEU A 52 -14.33 24.41 19.89
CA LEU A 52 -12.87 24.47 19.77
C LEU A 52 -12.40 25.75 19.07
N HIS A 53 -13.17 26.25 18.10
CA HIS A 53 -12.87 27.54 17.47
C HIS A 53 -12.96 28.71 18.46
N GLN A 54 -13.86 28.62 19.45
CA GLN A 54 -14.00 29.63 20.50
C GLN A 54 -12.93 29.48 21.60
N ARG A 55 -12.40 28.26 21.82
CA ARG A 55 -11.42 27.94 22.87
C ARG A 55 -10.24 27.10 22.34
N PRO A 56 -9.37 27.65 21.48
CA PRO A 56 -8.35 26.87 20.77
C PRO A 56 -7.23 26.30 21.67
N LYS A 57 -7.10 26.78 22.91
CA LYS A 57 -6.11 26.31 23.90
C LYS A 57 -6.66 25.28 24.90
N ASP A 58 -7.92 24.86 24.77
CA ASP A 58 -8.53 23.88 25.69
C ASP A 58 -8.11 22.45 25.31
N GLU A 59 -7.12 21.91 26.00
CA GLU A 59 -6.60 20.56 25.76
C GLU A 59 -7.62 19.45 26.12
N ALA A 60 -8.50 19.68 27.10
CA ALA A 60 -9.54 18.73 27.45
C ALA A 60 -10.59 18.60 26.32
N LEU A 61 -10.89 19.71 25.65
CA LEU A 61 -11.80 19.74 24.50
C LEU A 61 -11.20 19.02 23.28
N LYS A 62 -9.90 19.24 22.99
CA LYS A 62 -9.18 18.52 21.92
C LYS A 62 -9.16 17.01 22.16
N GLU A 63 -8.88 16.60 23.39
CA GLU A 63 -8.85 15.19 23.77
C GLU A 63 -10.23 14.53 23.64
N ARG A 64 -11.30 15.25 24.00
CA ARG A 64 -12.68 14.80 23.82
C ARG A 64 -13.06 14.66 22.34
N ILE A 65 -12.59 15.56 21.47
CA ILE A 65 -12.75 15.43 20.00
C ILE A 65 -12.00 14.21 19.47
N ARG A 66 -10.75 13.98 19.91
CA ARG A 66 -9.96 12.80 19.51
C ARG A 66 -10.62 11.50 19.91
N ARG A 67 -11.12 11.39 21.14
CA ARG A 67 -11.87 10.20 21.61
C ARG A 67 -13.14 9.98 20.81
N LEU A 68 -13.91 11.03 20.54
CA LEU A 68 -15.11 10.93 19.72
C LEU A 68 -14.79 10.44 18.30
N ASP A 69 -13.69 10.92 17.71
CA ASP A 69 -13.24 10.49 16.38
C ASP A 69 -12.78 9.02 16.39
N LEU A 70 -12.07 8.58 17.43
CA LEU A 70 -11.68 7.19 17.63
C LEU A 70 -12.90 6.26 17.77
N GLU A 71 -13.88 6.63 18.59
CA GLU A 71 -15.12 5.87 18.75
C GLU A 71 -15.92 5.78 17.44
N LEU A 72 -15.97 6.87 16.67
CA LEU A 72 -16.60 6.91 15.36
C LEU A 72 -15.94 5.91 14.41
N ARG A 73 -14.60 5.90 14.35
CA ARG A 73 -13.83 4.95 13.52
C ARG A 73 -14.16 3.51 13.91
N GLN A 74 -14.08 3.17 15.20
CA GLN A 74 -14.37 1.82 15.70
C GLN A 74 -15.81 1.36 15.38
N LYS A 75 -16.80 2.24 15.52
CA LYS A 75 -18.20 1.96 15.18
C LYS A 75 -18.39 1.70 13.69
N THR A 76 -17.78 2.52 12.82
CA THR A 76 -17.84 2.32 11.36
C THR A 76 -17.23 0.98 10.93
N PHE A 77 -16.05 0.63 11.45
CA PHE A 77 -15.41 -0.66 11.14
C PHE A 77 -16.25 -1.86 11.60
N THR A 78 -16.87 -1.76 12.78
CA THR A 78 -17.73 -2.82 13.31
C THR A 78 -18.98 -3.00 12.45
N GLN A 79 -19.61 -1.91 12.00
CA GLN A 79 -20.78 -1.95 11.11
C GLN A 79 -20.44 -2.54 9.74
N LEU A 80 -19.31 -2.17 9.15
CA LEU A 80 -18.85 -2.74 7.87
C LEU A 80 -18.56 -4.24 7.98
N ARG A 81 -17.92 -4.67 9.08
CA ARG A 81 -17.64 -6.09 9.36
C ARG A 81 -18.95 -6.90 9.50
N LEU A 82 -19.91 -6.38 10.27
CA LEU A 82 -21.23 -7.00 10.44
C LEU A 82 -21.97 -7.10 9.11
N SER A 83 -21.98 -6.03 8.30
CA SER A 83 -22.66 -6.02 7.00
C SER A 83 -22.04 -7.00 6.01
N ARG A 84 -20.71 -7.11 5.98
CA ARG A 84 -20.00 -8.03 5.07
C ARG A 84 -20.18 -9.49 5.46
N ASN A 85 -20.08 -9.80 6.75
CA ASN A 85 -20.30 -11.16 7.25
C ASN A 85 -21.75 -11.60 7.06
N GLY A 86 -22.71 -10.69 7.29
CA GLY A 86 -24.12 -10.94 7.01
C GLY A 86 -24.40 -11.17 5.52
N ALA A 87 -23.78 -10.37 4.62
CA ALA A 87 -23.93 -10.57 3.18
C ALA A 87 -23.39 -11.95 2.72
N ARG A 88 -22.22 -12.37 3.21
CA ARG A 88 -21.65 -13.70 2.92
C ARG A 88 -22.56 -14.83 3.40
N ALA A 89 -23.11 -14.71 4.60
CA ALA A 89 -24.08 -15.67 5.14
C ALA A 89 -25.36 -15.76 4.29
N MET A 90 -25.85 -14.61 3.78
CA MET A 90 -26.99 -14.58 2.87
C MET A 90 -26.71 -15.26 1.53
N PHE A 91 -25.54 -15.05 0.92
CA PHE A 91 -25.18 -15.74 -0.33
C PHE A 91 -25.10 -17.26 -0.14
N GLY A 92 -24.53 -17.73 0.97
CA GLY A 92 -24.50 -19.15 1.31
C GLY A 92 -25.90 -19.74 1.49
N ALA A 93 -26.77 -19.05 2.25
CA ALA A 93 -28.14 -19.50 2.47
C ALA A 93 -29.00 -19.47 1.19
N LEU A 94 -28.76 -18.50 0.29
CA LEU A 94 -29.42 -18.41 -1.01
C LEU A 94 -29.03 -19.59 -1.91
N ALA A 95 -27.75 -19.98 -1.96
CA ALA A 95 -27.31 -21.13 -2.73
C ALA A 95 -27.98 -22.43 -2.24
N VAL A 96 -28.06 -22.63 -0.92
CA VAL A 96 -28.74 -23.79 -0.31
C VAL A 96 -30.24 -23.78 -0.60
N PHE A 97 -30.88 -22.60 -0.53
CA PHE A 97 -32.29 -22.43 -0.85
C PHE A 97 -32.58 -22.79 -2.32
N LEU A 98 -31.79 -22.28 -3.27
CA LEU A 98 -31.95 -22.55 -4.70
C LEU A 98 -31.73 -24.03 -5.03
N ALA A 99 -30.72 -24.68 -4.44
CA ALA A 99 -30.48 -26.10 -4.59
C ALA A 99 -31.65 -26.95 -4.06
N SER A 100 -32.20 -26.58 -2.89
CA SER A 100 -33.34 -27.26 -2.27
C SER A 100 -34.64 -27.06 -3.08
N ALA A 101 -34.86 -25.85 -3.59
CA ALA A 101 -36.00 -25.52 -4.45
C ALA A 101 -35.95 -26.29 -5.78
N HIS A 102 -34.75 -26.45 -6.37
CA HIS A 102 -34.55 -27.26 -7.55
C HIS A 102 -34.90 -28.73 -7.30
N LEU A 103 -34.47 -29.28 -6.16
CA LEU A 103 -34.76 -30.67 -5.75
C LEU A 103 -36.26 -30.90 -5.48
N LEU A 104 -36.95 -29.92 -4.89
CA LEU A 104 -38.41 -29.94 -4.71
C LEU A 104 -39.16 -29.93 -6.04
N ARG A 105 -38.69 -29.14 -7.02
CA ARG A 105 -39.29 -29.10 -8.35
C ARG A 105 -39.10 -30.42 -9.11
N ALA A 106 -37.96 -31.07 -8.94
CA ALA A 106 -37.68 -32.38 -9.51
C ALA A 106 -38.56 -33.50 -8.91
N THR A 107 -38.91 -33.40 -7.62
CA THR A 107 -39.73 -34.40 -6.91
C THR A 107 -41.23 -34.24 -7.13
N ARG A 108 -41.73 -33.01 -7.38
CA ARG A 108 -43.14 -32.70 -7.68
C ARG A 108 -43.62 -33.04 -9.10
N ARG A 109 -42.72 -33.41 -10.02
CA ARG A 109 -43.15 -33.89 -11.34
C ARG A 109 -43.95 -35.20 -11.15
N PRO A 110 -45.25 -35.25 -11.53
CA PRO A 110 -46.01 -36.49 -11.48
C PRO A 110 -45.27 -37.51 -12.34
N LEU A 111 -45.08 -38.72 -11.80
CA LEU A 111 -44.69 -39.82 -12.66
C LEU A 111 -45.86 -40.02 -13.64
N PRO A 112 -45.60 -40.14 -14.96
CA PRO A 112 -46.67 -40.42 -15.90
C PRO A 112 -47.41 -41.68 -15.46
N ASN A 113 -48.75 -41.68 -15.59
CA ASN A 113 -49.58 -42.87 -15.33
C ASN A 113 -49.02 -44.07 -16.11
N PRO A 114 -49.10 -45.30 -15.57
CA PRO A 114 -48.83 -46.49 -16.36
C PRO A 114 -49.93 -46.60 -17.43
N ILE A 115 -49.67 -46.02 -18.59
CA ILE A 115 -50.39 -46.35 -19.81
C ILE A 115 -49.98 -47.79 -20.13
N ALA A 116 -50.97 -48.66 -20.38
CA ALA A 116 -50.69 -49.97 -20.97
C ALA A 116 -49.91 -49.70 -22.26
N TRP A 117 -48.60 -49.96 -22.25
CA TRP A 117 -47.75 -49.63 -23.37
C TRP A 117 -48.17 -50.50 -24.55
N GLY A 118 -48.90 -49.91 -25.50
CA GLY A 118 -48.91 -50.45 -26.85
C GLY A 118 -47.47 -50.48 -27.33
N ALA A 119 -47.03 -51.57 -27.96
CA ALA A 119 -45.65 -51.81 -28.39
C ALA A 119 -45.02 -50.63 -29.18
N ARG A 120 -45.84 -49.74 -29.74
CA ARG A 120 -45.44 -48.54 -30.48
C ARG A 120 -44.94 -47.38 -29.59
N GLN A 121 -45.50 -47.18 -28.40
CA GLN A 121 -45.18 -46.05 -27.52
C GLN A 121 -43.86 -46.28 -26.73
N LEU A 122 -43.54 -47.55 -26.45
CA LEU A 122 -42.29 -47.99 -25.81
C LEU A 122 -41.09 -47.80 -26.75
N GLN A 123 -41.35 -47.83 -28.05
CA GLN A 123 -40.37 -47.56 -29.09
C GLN A 123 -40.05 -46.07 -29.22
N GLU A 124 -41.03 -45.17 -29.09
CA GLU A 124 -40.85 -43.72 -29.18
C GLU A 124 -40.13 -43.14 -27.95
N ASP A 125 -40.47 -43.55 -26.73
CA ASP A 125 -39.76 -43.11 -25.51
C ASP A 125 -38.34 -43.70 -25.41
N GLN A 126 -38.12 -44.92 -25.91
CA GLN A 126 -36.76 -45.46 -26.04
C GLN A 126 -35.95 -44.72 -27.12
N GLN A 127 -36.58 -44.26 -28.20
CA GLN A 127 -35.92 -43.43 -29.20
C GLN A 127 -35.60 -42.04 -28.66
N LEU A 128 -36.50 -41.38 -27.92
CA LEU A 128 -36.26 -40.09 -27.28
C LEU A 128 -35.22 -40.17 -26.15
N ALA A 129 -35.21 -41.24 -25.35
CA ALA A 129 -34.17 -41.47 -24.33
C ALA A 129 -32.81 -41.88 -24.94
N ARG A 130 -32.80 -42.47 -26.14
CA ARG A 130 -31.57 -42.69 -26.93
C ARG A 130 -31.09 -41.38 -27.55
N LEU A 131 -31.97 -40.58 -28.15
CA LEU A 131 -31.67 -39.24 -28.70
C LEU A 131 -31.21 -38.26 -27.61
N GLY A 132 -31.75 -38.35 -26.40
CA GLY A 132 -31.30 -37.61 -25.21
C GLY A 132 -29.90 -38.03 -24.75
N ARG A 133 -29.58 -39.33 -24.78
CA ARG A 133 -28.23 -39.85 -24.49
C ARG A 133 -27.22 -39.48 -25.58
N TYR A 134 -27.63 -39.50 -26.85
CA TYR A 134 -26.79 -39.06 -27.95
C TYR A 134 -26.57 -37.55 -27.93
N SER A 135 -27.57 -36.72 -27.65
CA SER A 135 -27.38 -35.26 -27.55
C SER A 135 -26.43 -34.86 -26.42
N VAL A 136 -26.51 -35.50 -25.24
CA VAL A 136 -25.55 -35.27 -24.15
C VAL A 136 -24.15 -35.77 -24.51
N ALA A 137 -24.04 -36.93 -25.16
CA ALA A 137 -22.76 -37.46 -25.64
C ALA A 137 -22.15 -36.59 -26.76
N THR A 138 -22.97 -36.03 -27.66
CA THR A 138 -22.55 -35.12 -28.72
C THR A 138 -22.10 -33.79 -28.13
N VAL A 139 -22.80 -33.25 -27.13
CA VAL A 139 -22.36 -32.01 -26.43
C VAL A 139 -21.06 -32.25 -25.66
N LEU A 140 -20.93 -33.36 -24.94
CA LEU A 140 -19.67 -33.71 -24.26
C LEU A 140 -18.53 -33.99 -25.24
N GLY A 141 -18.84 -34.61 -26.39
CA GLY A 141 -17.89 -34.84 -27.48
C GLY A 141 -17.46 -33.54 -28.16
N LEU A 142 -18.38 -32.60 -28.39
CA LEU A 142 -18.07 -31.26 -28.92
C LEU A 142 -17.28 -30.43 -27.92
N LEU A 143 -17.56 -30.54 -26.62
CA LEU A 143 -16.77 -29.88 -25.57
C LEU A 143 -15.36 -30.50 -25.44
N ALA A 144 -15.24 -31.82 -25.55
CA ALA A 144 -13.94 -32.49 -25.58
C ALA A 144 -13.15 -32.16 -26.85
N ALA A 145 -13.81 -32.11 -28.01
CA ALA A 145 -13.22 -31.69 -29.27
C ALA A 145 -12.83 -30.20 -29.26
N ALA A 146 -13.63 -29.33 -28.62
CA ALA A 146 -13.28 -27.92 -28.42
C ALA A 146 -12.09 -27.78 -27.45
N ALA A 147 -12.01 -28.59 -26.40
CA ALA A 147 -10.88 -28.62 -25.47
C ALA A 147 -9.60 -29.16 -26.13
N LEU A 148 -9.71 -30.19 -26.98
CA LEU A 148 -8.61 -30.71 -27.80
C LEU A 148 -8.20 -29.73 -28.89
N TRP A 149 -9.15 -29.02 -29.50
CA TRP A 149 -8.86 -27.96 -30.48
C TRP A 149 -8.16 -26.78 -29.81
N LEU A 150 -8.65 -26.30 -28.66
CA LEU A 150 -7.99 -25.27 -27.84
C LEU A 150 -6.62 -25.72 -27.32
N GLY A 151 -6.44 -26.99 -27.00
CA GLY A 151 -5.16 -27.57 -26.57
C GLY A 151 -4.16 -27.84 -27.71
N THR A 152 -4.61 -27.84 -28.97
CA THR A 152 -3.77 -28.05 -30.17
C THR A 152 -3.57 -26.77 -30.99
N GLN A 153 -4.26 -25.68 -30.65
CA GLN A 153 -3.91 -24.35 -31.16
C GLN A 153 -2.47 -24.04 -30.69
N PRO A 154 -1.52 -23.81 -31.61
CA PRO A 154 -0.22 -23.30 -31.20
C PRO A 154 -0.46 -21.95 -30.52
N VAL A 155 -0.07 -21.85 -29.25
CA VAL A 155 0.00 -20.58 -28.55
C VAL A 155 1.03 -19.73 -29.29
N ARG A 156 0.57 -18.93 -30.26
CA ARG A 156 1.37 -17.85 -30.83
C ARG A 156 1.46 -16.79 -29.74
N LEU A 157 2.52 -16.89 -28.93
CA LEU A 157 3.05 -15.71 -28.26
C LEU A 157 3.24 -14.65 -29.35
N PRO A 158 2.78 -13.40 -29.16
CA PRO A 158 3.07 -12.36 -30.12
C PRO A 158 4.58 -12.35 -30.34
N GLU A 159 5.00 -12.58 -31.58
CA GLU A 159 6.39 -12.40 -31.96
C GLU A 159 6.75 -10.99 -31.53
N ARG A 160 7.65 -10.88 -30.54
CA ARG A 160 8.38 -9.66 -30.31
C ARG A 160 9.02 -9.33 -31.64
N THR A 161 8.47 -8.37 -32.37
CA THR A 161 9.26 -7.58 -33.29
C THR A 161 10.47 -7.18 -32.46
N PRO A 162 11.71 -7.55 -32.84
CA PRO A 162 12.88 -7.06 -32.15
C PRO A 162 12.74 -5.55 -32.23
N ALA A 163 12.48 -4.91 -31.09
CA ALA A 163 12.66 -3.47 -30.99
C ALA A 163 14.05 -3.24 -31.55
N ALA A 164 14.15 -2.47 -32.64
CA ALA A 164 15.41 -2.10 -33.27
C ALA A 164 16.38 -1.84 -32.14
N ALA A 165 17.50 -2.58 -32.11
CA ALA A 165 18.41 -2.67 -30.97
C ALA A 165 18.69 -1.28 -30.42
N GLU A 166 17.87 -0.88 -29.45
CA GLU A 166 17.98 0.39 -28.79
C GLU A 166 19.21 0.18 -27.94
N THR A 167 20.31 0.80 -28.36
CA THR A 167 21.61 0.77 -27.68
C THR A 167 21.37 0.66 -26.18
N ALA A 168 21.69 -0.51 -25.62
CA ALA A 168 21.38 -0.82 -24.24
C ALA A 168 22.11 0.20 -23.37
N GLU A 169 21.32 1.08 -22.75
CA GLU A 169 21.81 2.06 -21.82
C GLU A 169 22.57 1.32 -20.70
N PRO A 170 23.82 1.74 -20.37
CA PRO A 170 24.60 1.00 -19.39
C PRO A 170 23.88 1.02 -18.04
N PRO A 171 23.87 -0.11 -17.32
CA PRO A 171 23.18 -0.21 -16.04
C PRO A 171 23.77 0.78 -15.05
N LEU A 172 22.91 1.27 -14.17
CA LEU A 172 23.28 2.24 -13.16
C LEU A 172 24.32 1.67 -12.19
N SER A 173 25.40 2.41 -11.94
CA SER A 173 26.45 2.01 -11.01
C SER A 173 25.94 2.09 -9.57
N LEU A 174 26.13 1.02 -8.77
CA LEU A 174 25.78 1.03 -7.35
C LEU A 174 26.55 2.10 -6.57
N THR A 175 27.81 2.35 -6.93
CA THR A 175 28.60 3.42 -6.30
C THR A 175 27.99 4.79 -6.58
N GLU A 176 27.52 5.03 -7.82
CA GLU A 176 26.87 6.30 -8.17
C GLU A 176 25.50 6.42 -7.47
N TRP A 177 24.75 5.33 -7.36
CA TRP A 177 23.50 5.25 -6.60
C TRP A 177 23.68 5.67 -5.15
N GLU A 178 24.69 5.13 -4.48
CA GLU A 178 24.97 5.36 -3.06
C GLU A 178 25.56 6.74 -2.75
N GLN A 179 26.20 7.38 -3.74
CA GLN A 179 26.70 8.75 -3.60
C GLN A 179 25.58 9.80 -3.64
N ASN A 180 24.38 9.42 -4.06
CA ASN A 180 23.22 10.27 -4.22
C ASN A 180 22.08 9.90 -3.26
N TRP A 181 20.96 10.63 -3.33
CA TRP A 181 19.75 10.34 -2.59
C TRP A 181 18.56 10.15 -3.54
N PRO A 182 18.54 9.04 -4.30
CA PRO A 182 17.66 8.89 -5.46
C PRO A 182 16.20 8.61 -5.14
N ALA A 183 15.88 8.16 -3.93
CA ALA A 183 14.57 7.64 -3.55
C ALA A 183 14.16 8.10 -2.16
N PHE A 184 12.93 7.75 -1.76
CA PHE A 184 12.44 7.99 -0.41
C PHE A 184 13.40 7.38 0.62
N ARG A 185 13.87 8.20 1.57
CA ARG A 185 14.84 7.81 2.59
C ARG A 185 16.17 7.24 2.03
N GLY A 186 16.55 7.68 0.84
CA GLY A 186 17.88 7.47 0.28
C GLY A 186 17.98 6.19 -0.57
N PRO A 187 19.20 5.80 -0.96
CA PRO A 187 19.43 4.73 -1.93
C PRO A 187 18.84 3.37 -1.51
N TRP A 188 18.76 3.11 -0.21
CA TRP A 188 18.30 1.84 0.35
C TRP A 188 17.04 1.97 1.21
N GLY A 189 16.40 3.15 1.24
CA GLY A 189 15.22 3.41 2.07
C GLY A 189 15.47 3.50 3.59
N ASN A 190 16.74 3.47 4.02
CA ASN A 190 17.10 3.39 5.44
C ASN A 190 17.11 4.74 6.16
N GLY A 191 17.20 5.87 5.44
CA GLY A 191 17.27 7.22 6.03
C GLY A 191 18.62 7.53 6.69
N THR A 192 19.69 6.85 6.29
CA THR A 192 21.04 7.04 6.83
C THR A 192 21.96 7.70 5.81
N HIS A 193 22.80 8.61 6.29
CA HIS A 193 23.80 9.33 5.51
C HIS A 193 25.10 9.42 6.32
N PRO A 194 26.27 9.05 5.77
CA PRO A 194 27.50 8.94 6.57
C PRO A 194 28.10 10.31 6.97
N THR A 195 27.73 11.39 6.29
CA THR A 195 28.34 12.71 6.52
C THR A 195 27.49 13.54 7.49
N PRO A 196 28.08 14.12 8.55
CA PRO A 196 27.38 15.07 9.41
C PRO A 196 26.91 16.31 8.64
N VAL A 197 25.80 16.91 9.08
CA VAL A 197 25.26 18.15 8.51
C VAL A 197 25.22 19.22 9.59
N LYS A 198 25.69 20.43 9.25
CA LYS A 198 25.51 21.61 10.09
C LYS A 198 24.12 22.21 9.85
N MET A 199 23.41 22.56 10.92
CA MET A 199 22.08 23.19 10.86
C MET A 199 22.12 24.69 10.54
N THR A 200 22.88 25.07 9.51
CA THR A 200 22.94 26.43 8.97
C THR A 200 22.18 26.45 7.65
N VAL A 201 21.17 27.31 7.53
CA VAL A 201 20.42 27.46 6.28
C VAL A 201 21.32 28.08 5.22
N LYS A 202 21.62 27.32 4.16
CA LYS A 202 22.37 27.78 2.99
C LYS A 202 21.48 28.59 2.06
N TRP A 203 20.30 28.05 1.76
CA TRP A 203 19.29 28.71 0.96
C TRP A 203 17.90 28.19 1.34
N LYS A 204 16.89 28.98 1.00
CA LYS A 204 15.47 28.71 1.22
C LYS A 204 14.71 29.21 0.00
N THR A 205 13.94 28.32 -0.63
CA THR A 205 13.19 28.63 -1.85
C THR A 205 11.72 28.23 -1.68
N PRO A 206 10.75 29.09 -2.06
CA PRO A 206 9.34 28.70 -2.05
C PRO A 206 9.08 27.46 -2.89
N VAL A 207 8.33 26.50 -2.36
CA VAL A 207 7.83 25.38 -3.18
C VAL A 207 6.67 25.89 -4.04
N PRO A 208 6.63 25.55 -5.35
CA PRO A 208 5.63 26.09 -6.26
C PRO A 208 4.23 25.52 -6.01
N LEU A 209 4.14 24.32 -5.44
CA LEU A 209 2.90 23.56 -5.27
C LEU A 209 2.91 22.75 -3.96
N PRO A 210 1.73 22.56 -3.34
CA PRO A 210 1.60 21.76 -2.13
C PRO A 210 1.81 20.27 -2.39
N GLY A 211 2.10 19.51 -1.33
CA GLY A 211 2.37 18.08 -1.37
C GLY A 211 3.12 17.62 -0.12
N MET A 212 3.16 16.32 0.11
CA MET A 212 3.80 15.72 1.30
C MET A 212 5.07 14.94 0.99
N SER A 213 5.46 14.84 -0.30
CA SER A 213 6.65 14.10 -0.71
C SER A 213 7.94 14.67 -0.13
N SER A 214 8.90 13.77 0.07
CA SER A 214 10.25 14.13 0.46
C SER A 214 11.08 14.56 -0.77
N PRO A 215 12.09 15.43 -0.60
CA PRO A 215 13.05 15.69 -1.65
C PRO A 215 13.83 14.42 -2.01
N ILE A 216 14.26 14.34 -3.26
CA ILE A 216 15.34 13.47 -3.70
C ILE A 216 16.44 14.35 -4.30
N VAL A 217 17.70 13.93 -4.21
CA VAL A 217 18.82 14.68 -4.80
C VAL A 217 19.74 13.76 -5.58
N TRP A 218 20.04 14.17 -6.82
CA TRP A 218 21.02 13.53 -7.68
C TRP A 218 21.98 14.56 -8.24
N SER A 219 23.25 14.49 -7.87
CA SER A 219 24.27 15.47 -8.23
C SER A 219 23.79 16.89 -7.89
N ASN A 220 23.71 17.78 -8.88
CA ASN A 220 23.17 19.14 -8.74
C ASN A 220 21.68 19.23 -9.15
N ALA A 221 20.84 18.29 -8.73
CA ALA A 221 19.42 18.34 -9.02
C ALA A 221 18.63 17.85 -7.81
N VAL A 222 17.79 18.73 -7.25
CA VAL A 222 16.81 18.36 -6.23
C VAL A 222 15.44 18.28 -6.89
N PHE A 223 14.72 17.18 -6.69
CA PHE A 223 13.39 16.99 -7.25
C PHE A 223 12.32 16.90 -6.16
N LEU A 224 11.15 17.46 -6.45
CA LEU A 224 9.97 17.42 -5.60
C LEU A 224 8.71 17.21 -6.42
N THR A 225 7.80 16.36 -5.93
CA THR A 225 6.44 16.28 -6.47
C THR A 225 5.53 17.28 -5.77
N GLY A 226 4.63 17.89 -6.52
CA GLY A 226 3.57 18.74 -5.99
C GLY A 226 2.30 18.52 -6.78
N ALA A 227 1.18 19.02 -6.29
CA ALA A 227 -0.09 18.86 -6.98
C ALA A 227 -1.02 20.04 -6.75
N ASN A 228 -1.88 20.29 -7.75
CA ASN A 228 -3.12 21.01 -7.55
C ASN A 228 -4.28 20.01 -7.39
N GLU A 229 -5.53 20.47 -7.41
CA GLU A 229 -6.71 19.62 -7.17
C GLU A 229 -6.81 18.40 -8.09
N ASN A 230 -6.26 18.47 -9.32
CA ASN A 230 -6.51 17.46 -10.36
C ASN A 230 -5.25 16.92 -11.06
N THR A 231 -4.09 17.56 -10.89
CA THR A 231 -2.88 17.23 -11.64
C THR A 231 -1.65 17.22 -10.76
N GLY A 232 -0.83 16.19 -10.95
CA GLY A 232 0.50 16.09 -10.40
C GLY A 232 1.50 16.92 -11.20
N HIS A 233 2.54 17.38 -10.52
CA HIS A 233 3.64 18.17 -11.05
C HIS A 233 4.96 17.67 -10.49
N LEU A 234 6.01 17.81 -11.27
CA LEU A 234 7.39 17.58 -10.86
C LEU A 234 8.14 18.91 -10.95
N SER A 235 8.89 19.26 -9.91
CA SER A 235 9.75 20.45 -9.90
C SER A 235 11.20 20.05 -9.73
N ARG A 236 12.10 20.77 -10.41
CA ARG A 236 13.56 20.65 -10.24
C ARG A 236 14.14 21.94 -9.72
N PHE A 237 14.98 21.81 -8.72
CA PHE A 237 15.78 22.90 -8.16
C PHE A 237 17.26 22.62 -8.38
N ASP A 238 18.04 23.68 -8.55
CA ASP A 238 19.49 23.64 -8.44
C ASP A 238 19.87 23.40 -6.98
N ALA A 239 20.70 22.39 -6.71
CA ALA A 239 21.03 21.94 -5.36
C ALA A 239 21.96 22.93 -4.64
N ASP A 240 22.76 23.70 -5.40
CA ASP A 240 23.76 24.60 -4.85
C ASP A 240 23.18 25.98 -4.50
N THR A 241 22.29 26.48 -5.37
CA THR A 241 21.69 27.83 -5.26
C THR A 241 20.26 27.82 -4.75
N GLY A 242 19.55 26.69 -4.84
CA GLY A 242 18.13 26.59 -4.53
C GLY A 242 17.22 27.14 -5.62
N GLN A 243 17.74 27.59 -6.76
CA GLN A 243 16.92 28.16 -7.83
C GLN A 243 15.94 27.11 -8.37
N LEU A 244 14.64 27.46 -8.41
CA LEU A 244 13.65 26.68 -9.15
C LEU A 244 13.95 26.78 -10.65
N LEU A 245 14.35 25.67 -11.26
CA LEU A 245 14.72 25.62 -12.68
C LEU A 245 13.50 25.41 -13.57
N TRP A 246 12.62 24.50 -13.17
CA TRP A 246 11.36 24.23 -13.88
C TRP A 246 10.35 23.51 -12.99
N THR A 247 9.08 23.63 -13.37
CA THR A 247 7.95 22.82 -12.89
C THR A 247 7.17 22.31 -14.09
N THR A 248 7.03 21.00 -14.20
CA THR A 248 6.32 20.34 -15.30
C THR A 248 5.07 19.64 -14.80
N THR A 249 3.92 19.97 -15.40
CA THR A 249 2.66 19.27 -15.19
C THR A 249 2.67 17.90 -15.86
N VAL A 250 2.20 16.86 -15.15
CA VAL A 250 1.96 15.55 -15.75
C VAL A 250 0.82 15.64 -16.77
N LYS A 251 1.10 15.26 -18.01
CA LYS A 251 0.13 15.25 -19.11
C LYS A 251 -0.25 13.81 -19.47
N ILE A 252 -1.47 13.43 -19.13
CA ILE A 252 -2.08 12.15 -19.54
C ILE A 252 -2.96 12.38 -20.76
N THR A 253 -2.72 11.60 -21.82
CA THR A 253 -3.51 11.67 -23.07
C THR A 253 -4.72 10.74 -23.08
N THR A 254 -4.76 9.75 -22.19
CA THR A 254 -5.88 8.82 -22.05
C THR A 254 -6.97 9.38 -21.12
N PRO A 255 -8.25 9.03 -21.33
CA PRO A 255 -9.33 9.41 -20.42
C PRO A 255 -9.02 8.99 -18.98
N ARG A 256 -9.27 9.89 -18.03
CA ARG A 256 -9.05 9.64 -16.60
C ARG A 256 -10.37 9.27 -15.91
N PRO A 257 -10.37 8.26 -15.03
CA PRO A 257 -11.45 8.11 -14.07
C PRO A 257 -11.48 9.32 -13.12
N PRO A 258 -12.63 9.64 -12.50
CA PRO A 258 -12.67 10.67 -11.47
C PRO A 258 -11.69 10.34 -10.33
N PRO A 259 -10.98 11.34 -9.78
CA PRO A 259 -10.01 11.10 -8.73
C PRO A 259 -10.70 10.56 -7.46
N PRO A 260 -10.03 9.69 -6.69
CA PRO A 260 -10.58 9.22 -5.41
C PRO A 260 -10.71 10.39 -4.43
N LYS A 261 -11.56 10.24 -3.41
CA LYS A 261 -11.64 11.22 -2.33
C LYS A 261 -10.35 11.17 -1.52
N LEU A 262 -9.61 12.28 -1.50
CA LEU A 262 -8.34 12.40 -0.78
C LEU A 262 -8.55 13.05 0.59
N TYR A 263 -7.78 12.60 1.58
CA TYR A 263 -7.63 13.32 2.84
C TYR A 263 -6.64 14.47 2.66
N GLU A 264 -6.89 15.59 3.33
CA GLU A 264 -6.03 16.78 3.26
C GLU A 264 -4.59 16.48 3.70
N ASP A 265 -4.43 15.62 4.72
CA ASP A 265 -3.13 15.21 5.25
C ASP A 265 -2.29 14.36 4.27
N THR A 266 -2.90 13.77 3.23
CA THR A 266 -2.19 12.99 2.20
C THR A 266 -2.05 13.80 0.91
N GLY A 267 -3.16 14.39 0.45
CA GLY A 267 -3.23 15.08 -0.83
C GLY A 267 -2.89 14.16 -2.03
N LEU A 268 -2.65 14.78 -3.19
CA LEU A 268 -2.39 14.06 -4.45
C LEU A 268 -0.91 13.69 -4.63
N ALA A 269 0.00 14.41 -3.98
CA ALA A 269 1.46 14.30 -4.11
C ALA A 269 2.14 13.88 -2.79
N ALA A 270 1.58 12.88 -2.11
CA ALA A 270 2.25 12.21 -0.99
C ALA A 270 3.45 11.35 -1.41
N PRO A 271 3.37 10.54 -2.49
CA PRO A 271 4.50 9.70 -2.90
C PRO A 271 5.74 10.51 -3.28
N THR A 272 6.89 10.05 -2.79
CA THR A 272 8.21 10.60 -3.15
C THR A 272 8.63 10.08 -4.53
N PRO A 273 9.14 10.94 -5.43
CA PRO A 273 9.65 10.51 -6.72
C PRO A 273 10.92 9.66 -6.57
N VAL A 274 11.34 9.00 -7.65
CA VAL A 274 12.62 8.27 -7.72
C VAL A 274 13.38 8.66 -8.99
N THR A 275 14.70 8.62 -8.98
CA THR A 275 15.53 8.91 -10.17
C THR A 275 16.64 7.88 -10.35
N ASP A 276 16.97 7.59 -11.62
CA ASP A 276 18.14 6.81 -12.04
C ASP A 276 19.29 7.74 -12.51
N GLY A 277 19.26 9.02 -12.16
CA GLY A 277 20.26 9.99 -12.63
C GLY A 277 20.13 10.45 -14.07
N ARG A 278 19.23 9.84 -14.86
CA ARG A 278 18.94 10.22 -16.25
C ARG A 278 17.51 10.73 -16.39
N ARG A 279 16.61 10.11 -15.64
CA ARG A 279 15.17 10.31 -15.65
C ARG A 279 14.66 10.37 -14.23
N VAL A 280 13.51 11.02 -14.06
CA VAL A 280 12.81 11.13 -12.78
C VAL A 280 11.39 10.60 -12.97
N TYR A 281 10.98 9.77 -12.03
CA TYR A 281 9.72 9.05 -12.03
C TYR A 281 8.86 9.54 -10.89
N ALA A 282 7.59 9.80 -11.17
CA ALA A 282 6.63 10.24 -10.17
C ALA A 282 5.32 9.47 -10.31
N ILE A 283 4.68 9.18 -9.18
CA ILE A 283 3.33 8.62 -9.06
C ILE A 283 2.48 9.53 -8.18
N PHE A 284 1.20 9.63 -8.51
CA PHE A 284 0.23 10.47 -7.82
C PHE A 284 -1.00 9.66 -7.41
N ALA A 285 -1.73 10.12 -6.39
CA ALA A 285 -2.87 9.39 -5.84
C ALA A 285 -4.08 9.24 -6.78
N ASN A 286 -4.09 9.96 -7.91
CA ASN A 286 -5.07 9.79 -8.99
C ASN A 286 -4.68 8.66 -9.97
N GLY A 287 -3.57 7.96 -9.74
CA GLY A 287 -3.07 6.89 -10.59
C GLY A 287 -2.13 7.35 -11.71
N ASP A 288 -1.85 8.65 -11.83
CA ASP A 288 -0.92 9.15 -12.84
C ASP A 288 0.51 8.72 -12.49
N VAL A 289 1.20 8.11 -13.44
CA VAL A 289 2.63 7.79 -13.38
C VAL A 289 3.32 8.36 -14.60
N ALA A 290 4.44 9.04 -14.40
CA ALA A 290 5.17 9.70 -15.47
C ALA A 290 6.68 9.63 -15.27
N ALA A 291 7.40 9.67 -16.39
CA ALA A 291 8.84 9.85 -16.44
C ALA A 291 9.20 11.15 -17.15
N PHE A 292 10.20 11.84 -16.62
CA PHE A 292 10.75 13.07 -17.17
C PHE A 292 12.27 12.94 -17.31
N ASP A 293 12.86 13.58 -18.30
CA ASP A 293 14.31 13.83 -18.25
C ASP A 293 14.64 14.99 -17.31
N PHE A 294 15.93 15.26 -17.08
CA PHE A 294 16.38 16.31 -16.17
C PHE A 294 16.12 17.74 -16.70
N THR A 295 15.75 17.88 -17.98
CA THR A 295 15.31 19.16 -18.57
C THR A 295 13.83 19.45 -18.30
N GLY A 296 13.10 18.48 -17.74
CA GLY A 296 11.68 18.59 -17.45
C GLY A 296 10.79 18.15 -18.60
N LYS A 297 11.35 17.55 -19.66
CA LYS A 297 10.57 17.00 -20.77
C LYS A 297 9.99 15.65 -20.36
N GLN A 298 8.67 15.52 -20.48
CA GLN A 298 7.98 14.26 -20.25
C GLN A 298 8.37 13.24 -21.34
N ILE A 299 8.88 12.09 -20.92
CA ILE A 299 9.28 10.98 -21.80
C ILE A 299 8.08 10.09 -22.07
N TRP A 300 7.38 9.69 -21.01
CA TRP A 300 6.14 8.94 -21.08
C TRP A 300 5.28 9.28 -19.86
N ALA A 301 3.97 9.09 -19.98
CA ALA A 301 3.05 9.13 -18.86
C ALA A 301 1.84 8.23 -19.14
N ARG A 302 1.27 7.65 -18.09
CA ARG A 302 0.05 6.83 -18.17
C ARG A 302 -0.69 6.86 -16.84
N ASN A 303 -1.97 6.53 -16.89
CA ASN A 303 -2.79 6.38 -15.70
C ASN A 303 -2.97 4.88 -15.37
N LEU A 304 -2.78 4.51 -14.11
CA LEU A 304 -2.89 3.13 -13.62
C LEU A 304 -4.32 2.77 -13.19
N GLY A 305 -5.29 3.66 -13.40
CA GLY A 305 -6.63 3.55 -12.87
C GLY A 305 -6.75 4.10 -11.45
N PRO A 306 -7.94 3.98 -10.83
CA PRO A 306 -8.20 4.53 -9.51
C PRO A 306 -7.41 3.77 -8.43
N LEU A 307 -6.61 4.50 -7.66
CA LEU A 307 -5.86 3.95 -6.52
C LEU A 307 -6.70 4.06 -5.25
N GLU A 308 -7.74 3.23 -5.16
CA GLU A 308 -8.66 3.22 -4.02
C GLU A 308 -7.98 2.73 -2.74
N ASN A 309 -7.75 3.65 -1.81
CA ASN A 309 -7.26 3.36 -0.47
C ASN A 309 -7.88 4.32 0.56
N ALA A 310 -7.95 3.92 1.83
CA ALA A 310 -8.72 4.63 2.86
C ALA A 310 -8.27 6.09 3.08
N TYR A 311 -6.97 6.38 2.94
CA TYR A 311 -6.38 7.70 3.17
C TYR A 311 -5.82 8.36 1.89
N GLY A 312 -6.10 7.80 0.72
CA GLY A 312 -5.36 8.11 -0.52
C GLY A 312 -4.10 7.25 -0.66
N TYR A 313 -3.36 7.42 -1.76
CA TYR A 313 -2.17 6.63 -2.06
C TYR A 313 -0.89 7.39 -1.67
N ALA A 314 -0.01 6.74 -0.91
CA ALA A 314 1.21 7.35 -0.37
C ALA A 314 2.48 6.50 -0.56
N SER A 315 2.36 5.27 -1.06
CA SER A 315 3.52 4.39 -1.28
C SER A 315 4.43 5.00 -2.36
N SER A 316 5.69 5.23 -2.01
CA SER A 316 6.68 5.83 -2.90
C SER A 316 7.25 4.80 -3.88
N LEU A 317 7.89 5.28 -4.94
CA LEU A 317 8.46 4.44 -5.97
C LEU A 317 9.80 3.83 -5.53
N ALA A 318 10.09 2.63 -6.00
CA ALA A 318 11.41 2.02 -5.92
C ALA A 318 11.98 1.80 -7.32
N LEU A 319 13.30 1.69 -7.43
CA LEU A 319 13.99 1.50 -8.71
C LEU A 319 15.07 0.44 -8.56
N TRP A 320 15.17 -0.43 -9.57
CA TRP A 320 16.26 -1.37 -9.70
C TRP A 320 16.61 -1.54 -11.17
N GLN A 321 17.81 -1.07 -11.55
CA GLN A 321 18.25 -1.06 -12.95
C GLN A 321 17.23 -0.35 -13.86
N ASP A 322 16.71 -1.03 -14.88
CA ASP A 322 15.75 -0.52 -15.85
C ASP A 322 14.29 -0.64 -15.40
N ARG A 323 14.05 -0.98 -14.12
CA ARG A 323 12.72 -1.29 -13.58
C ARG A 323 12.26 -0.25 -12.58
N LEU A 324 11.15 0.39 -12.91
CA LEU A 324 10.38 1.20 -11.97
C LEU A 324 9.40 0.28 -11.23
N LEU A 325 9.61 0.11 -9.93
CA LEU A 325 8.88 -0.81 -9.07
C LEU A 325 7.82 -0.06 -8.27
N ILE A 326 6.57 -0.49 -8.40
CA ILE A 326 5.40 0.18 -7.81
C ILE A 326 4.64 -0.82 -6.94
N GLN A 327 4.53 -0.49 -5.65
CA GLN A 327 3.67 -1.20 -4.71
C GLN A 327 2.25 -0.63 -4.77
N LEU A 328 1.30 -1.42 -5.26
CA LEU A 328 -0.12 -1.05 -5.35
C LEU A 328 -0.91 -1.92 -4.39
N ASP A 329 -0.87 -1.55 -3.11
CA ASP A 329 -1.68 -2.18 -2.08
C ASP A 329 -2.99 -1.41 -1.91
N LEU A 330 -4.09 -1.99 -2.37
CA LEU A 330 -5.38 -1.31 -2.56
C LEU A 330 -6.52 -2.10 -1.95
N GLY A 331 -7.58 -1.41 -1.55
CA GLY A 331 -8.78 -2.03 -0.97
C GLY A 331 -8.52 -2.73 0.37
N HIS A 332 -9.27 -3.79 0.66
CA HIS A 332 -9.11 -4.58 1.88
C HIS A 332 -8.48 -5.95 1.59
N GLU A 333 -8.00 -6.60 2.64
CA GLU A 333 -7.54 -7.98 2.55
C GLU A 333 -8.65 -8.88 1.96
N GLY A 334 -8.27 -9.67 0.96
CA GLY A 334 -9.17 -10.58 0.25
C GLY A 334 -9.89 -9.98 -0.96
N ASP A 335 -9.76 -8.67 -1.23
CA ASP A 335 -10.36 -8.05 -2.42
C ASP A 335 -9.62 -8.40 -3.72
N GLY A 336 -8.38 -8.92 -3.63
CA GLY A 336 -7.56 -9.29 -4.79
C GLY A 336 -7.11 -8.09 -5.65
N LYS A 337 -7.19 -6.87 -5.11
CA LYS A 337 -6.81 -5.62 -5.81
C LYS A 337 -5.32 -5.31 -5.72
N SER A 338 -4.63 -5.85 -4.71
CA SER A 338 -3.23 -5.53 -4.44
C SER A 338 -2.26 -6.24 -5.39
N LYS A 339 -1.25 -5.52 -5.87
CA LYS A 339 -0.22 -6.05 -6.77
C LYS A 339 1.10 -5.27 -6.67
N LEU A 340 2.19 -5.92 -7.04
CA LEU A 340 3.41 -5.26 -7.48
C LEU A 340 3.39 -5.10 -9.00
N LEU A 341 3.87 -3.96 -9.47
CA LEU A 341 4.01 -3.66 -10.88
C LEU A 341 5.46 -3.21 -11.15
N ALA A 342 6.09 -3.78 -12.18
CA ALA A 342 7.31 -3.25 -12.74
C ALA A 342 7.05 -2.66 -14.10
N LEU A 343 7.45 -1.40 -14.27
CA LEU A 343 7.45 -0.71 -15.55
C LEU A 343 8.88 -0.56 -16.07
N ASP A 344 9.03 -0.66 -17.38
CA ASP A 344 10.25 -0.28 -18.07
C ASP A 344 10.47 1.24 -17.92
N THR A 345 11.60 1.59 -17.34
CA THR A 345 12.02 2.98 -17.05
C THR A 345 12.06 3.89 -18.27
N ARG A 346 12.26 3.35 -19.47
CA ARG A 346 12.41 4.12 -20.71
C ARG A 346 11.09 4.35 -21.42
N THR A 347 10.17 3.39 -21.30
CA THR A 347 8.94 3.34 -22.12
C THR A 347 7.64 3.36 -21.32
N GLY A 348 7.68 3.06 -20.02
CA GLY A 348 6.50 2.96 -19.16
C GLY A 348 5.64 1.71 -19.42
N ARG A 349 6.17 0.74 -20.18
CA ARG A 349 5.50 -0.54 -20.49
C ARG A 349 5.65 -1.51 -19.34
N ASP A 350 4.64 -2.36 -19.15
CA ASP A 350 4.66 -3.40 -18.12
C ASP A 350 5.75 -4.43 -18.45
N LEU A 351 6.67 -4.66 -17.50
CA LEU A 351 7.67 -5.71 -17.58
C LEU A 351 7.18 -6.99 -16.89
N TRP A 352 6.61 -6.82 -15.70
CA TRP A 352 5.94 -7.89 -14.96
C TRP A 352 4.94 -7.30 -13.97
N GLN A 353 4.01 -8.14 -13.51
CA GLN A 353 3.11 -7.83 -12.42
C GLN A 353 2.94 -9.06 -11.54
N THR A 354 2.84 -8.86 -10.24
CA THR A 354 2.69 -9.93 -9.25
C THR A 354 1.53 -9.60 -8.32
N ALA A 355 0.51 -10.45 -8.29
CA ALA A 355 -0.60 -10.30 -7.34
C ALA A 355 -0.09 -10.44 -5.90
N ARG A 356 -0.62 -9.61 -4.99
CA ARG A 356 -0.24 -9.62 -3.57
C ARG A 356 -1.39 -10.08 -2.70
N PRO A 357 -1.15 -10.97 -1.72
CA PRO A 357 -2.18 -11.43 -0.78
C PRO A 357 -2.35 -10.44 0.38
N THR A 358 -2.47 -9.14 0.10
CA THR A 358 -2.52 -8.06 1.10
C THR A 358 -3.68 -7.09 0.84
N GLY A 359 -4.15 -6.43 1.90
CA GLY A 359 -5.05 -5.28 1.78
C GLY A 359 -4.29 -3.98 1.48
N GLY A 360 -4.99 -2.85 1.63
CA GLY A 360 -4.42 -1.51 1.50
C GLY A 360 -3.32 -1.24 2.51
N SER A 361 -2.21 -0.67 2.04
CA SER A 361 -1.08 -0.22 2.86
C SER A 361 -0.49 1.07 2.29
N TRP A 362 0.26 1.80 3.12
CA TRP A 362 0.92 3.06 2.74
C TRP A 362 2.45 2.98 2.84
N ALA A 363 2.97 1.83 3.27
CA ALA A 363 4.41 1.57 3.30
C ALA A 363 5.02 1.67 1.90
N SER A 364 6.20 2.30 1.83
CA SER A 364 7.02 2.32 0.62
C SER A 364 7.91 1.08 0.60
N PRO A 365 8.11 0.44 -0.56
CA PRO A 365 9.02 -0.69 -0.67
C PRO A 365 10.48 -0.21 -0.61
N ILE A 366 11.38 -1.08 -0.14
CA ILE A 366 12.83 -0.81 -0.13
C ILE A 366 13.58 -1.87 -0.95
N LEU A 367 14.77 -1.50 -1.42
CA LEU A 367 15.74 -2.47 -1.95
C LEU A 367 16.73 -2.85 -0.85
N ALA A 368 17.07 -4.12 -0.78
CA ALA A 368 18.11 -4.65 0.10
C ALA A 368 19.06 -5.56 -0.67
N LEU A 369 20.37 -5.41 -0.44
CA LEU A 369 21.37 -6.36 -0.91
C LEU A 369 21.58 -7.44 0.16
N VAL A 370 20.93 -8.58 -0.01
CA VAL A 370 21.06 -9.73 0.88
C VAL A 370 22.05 -10.70 0.25
N GLU A 371 23.20 -10.89 0.89
CA GLU A 371 24.30 -11.74 0.37
C GLU A 371 24.70 -11.35 -1.07
N GLY A 372 24.73 -10.04 -1.35
CA GLY A 372 25.05 -9.49 -2.67
C GLY A 372 23.94 -9.61 -3.72
N LYS A 373 22.76 -10.16 -3.37
CA LYS A 373 21.61 -10.28 -4.27
C LYS A 373 20.54 -9.25 -3.91
N PRO A 374 19.97 -8.54 -4.90
CA PRO A 374 18.91 -7.58 -4.64
C PRO A 374 17.60 -8.27 -4.29
N GLN A 375 16.93 -7.75 -3.27
CA GLN A 375 15.57 -8.13 -2.90
C GLN A 375 14.73 -6.85 -2.75
N LEU A 376 13.55 -6.83 -3.35
CA LEU A 376 12.53 -5.81 -3.10
C LEU A 376 11.72 -6.24 -1.88
N ILE A 377 11.86 -5.51 -0.78
CA ILE A 377 11.16 -5.80 0.48
C ILE A 377 9.94 -4.90 0.60
N THR A 378 8.80 -5.51 0.92
CA THR A 378 7.51 -4.84 1.02
C THR A 378 6.78 -5.27 2.28
N CYS A 379 5.95 -4.38 2.81
CA CYS A 379 5.07 -4.67 3.93
C CYS A 379 3.62 -4.41 3.52
N GLY A 380 2.71 -5.29 3.94
CA GLY A 380 1.26 -5.15 3.78
C GLY A 380 0.54 -6.24 4.57
N ASP A 381 -0.59 -5.92 5.20
CA ASP A 381 -1.28 -6.82 6.14
C ASP A 381 -1.57 -8.23 5.55
N PRO A 382 -1.20 -9.35 6.22
CA PRO A 382 -0.41 -9.50 7.47
C PRO A 382 1.10 -9.80 7.24
N TRP A 383 1.62 -9.54 6.05
CA TRP A 383 2.89 -10.04 5.54
C TRP A 383 4.00 -8.99 5.40
N VAL A 384 5.21 -9.39 5.76
CA VAL A 384 6.44 -8.87 5.15
C VAL A 384 6.80 -9.80 3.99
N LEU A 385 6.97 -9.27 2.79
CA LEU A 385 7.29 -10.07 1.59
C LEU A 385 8.56 -9.55 0.91
N ALA A 386 9.34 -10.47 0.36
CA ALA A 386 10.46 -10.16 -0.51
C ALA A 386 10.24 -10.70 -1.91
N TYR A 387 10.66 -9.93 -2.91
CA TYR A 387 10.58 -10.29 -4.31
C TYR A 387 11.93 -10.13 -5.00
N ASP A 388 12.16 -10.94 -6.02
CA ASP A 388 13.20 -10.65 -7.01
C ASP A 388 12.76 -9.44 -7.83
N PRO A 389 13.47 -8.30 -7.78
CA PRO A 389 13.07 -7.11 -8.52
C PRO A 389 13.13 -7.29 -10.06
N ILE A 390 13.88 -8.28 -10.56
CA ILE A 390 14.00 -8.53 -11.99
C ILE A 390 12.79 -9.28 -12.52
N SER A 391 12.39 -10.36 -11.85
CA SER A 391 11.30 -11.24 -12.32
C SER A 391 9.95 -10.96 -11.69
N GLY A 392 9.90 -10.28 -10.54
CA GLY A 392 8.69 -10.14 -9.73
C GLY A 392 8.33 -11.40 -8.94
N THR A 393 9.18 -12.42 -8.97
CA THR A 393 8.97 -13.68 -8.25
C THR A 393 9.08 -13.45 -6.75
N GLU A 394 8.10 -13.92 -5.98
CA GLU A 394 8.20 -13.91 -4.51
C GLU A 394 9.31 -14.86 -4.05
N LEU A 395 10.24 -14.33 -3.25
CA LEU A 395 11.36 -15.08 -2.68
C LEU A 395 10.94 -15.72 -1.36
N TRP A 396 10.42 -14.91 -0.45
CA TRP A 396 9.96 -15.33 0.86
C TRP A 396 8.88 -14.40 1.42
N ARG A 397 8.14 -14.88 2.41
CA ARG A 397 7.18 -14.10 3.19
C ARG A 397 7.27 -14.45 4.68
N ALA A 398 6.98 -13.48 5.54
CA ALA A 398 6.86 -13.67 6.98
C ALA A 398 5.58 -13.02 7.48
N ASN A 399 4.79 -13.76 8.25
CA ASN A 399 3.59 -13.25 8.90
C ASN A 399 3.93 -12.50 10.18
N GLY A 400 3.19 -11.43 10.44
CA GLY A 400 3.16 -10.80 11.74
C GLY A 400 2.96 -9.30 11.71
N LEU A 401 2.51 -8.76 10.58
CA LEU A 401 2.01 -7.39 10.48
C LEU A 401 0.50 -7.33 10.77
N GLY A 402 -0.07 -6.14 10.64
CA GLY A 402 -1.50 -5.88 10.80
C GLY A 402 -1.95 -4.75 9.87
N SER A 403 -3.20 -4.32 10.05
CA SER A 403 -3.81 -3.23 9.29
C SER A 403 -3.20 -1.86 9.61
N ASP A 404 -3.64 -0.84 8.87
CA ASP A 404 -3.21 0.56 9.07
C ASP A 404 -1.68 0.77 8.97
N LEU A 405 -1.05 -0.01 8.09
CA LEU A 405 0.39 -0.04 7.92
C LEU A 405 0.91 1.12 7.05
N ALA A 406 1.47 2.14 7.70
CA ALA A 406 2.21 3.24 7.08
C ALA A 406 3.74 3.11 7.12
N PRO A 407 4.38 2.56 8.17
CA PRO A 407 5.83 2.51 8.25
C PRO A 407 6.43 1.61 7.17
N SER A 408 7.44 2.13 6.47
CA SER A 408 8.25 1.34 5.54
C SER A 408 9.27 0.48 6.31
N PRO A 409 9.63 -0.72 5.84
CA PRO A 409 10.68 -1.53 6.48
C PRO A 409 12.05 -0.86 6.31
N ILE A 410 13.05 -1.33 7.07
CA ILE A 410 14.48 -1.04 6.82
C ILE A 410 15.28 -2.33 6.75
N PHE A 411 16.45 -2.29 6.11
CA PHE A 411 17.42 -3.37 6.14
C PHE A 411 18.72 -2.91 6.82
N ALA A 412 19.00 -3.45 8.00
CA ALA A 412 20.14 -3.07 8.82
C ALA A 412 20.70 -4.28 9.58
N GLY A 413 22.04 -4.37 9.70
CA GLY A 413 22.69 -5.45 10.43
C GLY A 413 22.36 -6.87 9.91
N GLY A 414 22.02 -7.00 8.63
CA GLY A 414 21.58 -8.28 8.04
C GLY A 414 20.13 -8.67 8.37
N LEU A 415 19.35 -7.78 8.98
CA LEU A 415 17.96 -8.00 9.38
C LEU A 415 17.04 -7.05 8.62
N VAL A 416 15.88 -7.56 8.19
CA VAL A 416 14.74 -6.72 7.81
C VAL A 416 13.97 -6.39 9.07
N ILE A 417 13.82 -5.10 9.36
CA ILE A 417 13.01 -4.60 10.48
C ILE A 417 11.68 -4.09 9.93
N ALA A 418 10.58 -4.63 10.43
CA ALA A 418 9.23 -4.24 10.05
C ALA A 418 8.36 -4.02 11.30
N LEU A 419 7.43 -3.05 11.21
CA LEU A 419 6.60 -2.65 12.34
C LEU A 419 5.16 -3.14 12.14
N LYS A 420 4.66 -3.87 13.13
CA LYS A 420 3.22 -4.04 13.30
C LYS A 420 2.73 -2.92 14.20
N VAL A 421 2.11 -1.93 13.59
CA VAL A 421 1.61 -0.69 14.22
C VAL A 421 0.92 -0.97 15.55
N ASN A 422 1.36 -0.25 16.59
CA ASN A 422 0.88 -0.32 17.98
C ASN A 422 1.01 -1.69 18.66
N ALA A 423 1.87 -2.58 18.13
CA ALA A 423 2.09 -3.90 18.71
C ALA A 423 3.57 -4.28 18.64
N ASP A 424 3.98 -4.95 17.56
CA ASP A 424 5.19 -5.76 17.54
C ASP A 424 6.24 -5.15 16.60
N VAL A 425 7.51 -5.16 17.00
CA VAL A 425 8.64 -4.96 16.08
C VAL A 425 9.13 -6.35 15.66
N LEU A 426 9.24 -6.59 14.35
CA LEU A 426 9.74 -7.85 13.81
C LEU A 426 11.13 -7.64 13.22
N ALA A 427 12.09 -8.48 13.62
CA ALA A 427 13.36 -8.61 12.94
C ALA A 427 13.47 -9.96 12.23
N ILE A 428 13.69 -9.91 10.94
CA ILE A 428 13.61 -11.07 10.05
C ILE A 428 14.98 -11.26 9.39
N ARG A 429 15.52 -12.47 9.44
CA ARG A 429 16.67 -12.86 8.61
C ARG A 429 16.15 -13.05 7.19
N PRO A 430 16.52 -12.22 6.20
CA PRO A 430 15.94 -12.28 4.86
C PRO A 430 16.59 -13.35 3.96
N THR A 431 17.06 -14.42 4.59
CA THR A 431 17.68 -15.58 3.97
C THR A 431 16.65 -16.70 4.03
N GLY A 432 16.22 -17.28 2.92
CA GLY A 432 15.21 -18.34 2.93
C GLY A 432 14.34 -18.36 1.69
N LYS A 433 13.36 -19.27 1.67
CA LYS A 433 12.39 -19.40 0.58
C LYS A 433 11.00 -19.73 1.10
N GLY A 434 9.96 -19.18 0.47
CA GLY A 434 8.56 -19.42 0.83
C GLY A 434 8.17 -18.78 2.16
N ASP A 435 7.27 -19.41 2.91
CA ASP A 435 6.87 -18.90 4.23
C ASP A 435 7.96 -19.19 5.28
N ILE A 436 8.64 -18.12 5.72
CA ILE A 436 9.74 -18.17 6.67
C ILE A 436 9.35 -17.76 8.09
N THR A 437 8.05 -17.59 8.37
CA THR A 437 7.51 -17.07 9.64
C THR A 437 8.02 -17.83 10.86
N LYS A 438 8.15 -19.15 10.77
CA LYS A 438 8.57 -19.98 11.92
C LYS A 438 10.08 -20.15 12.05
N THR A 439 10.83 -19.81 11.00
CA THR A 439 12.23 -20.22 10.85
C THR A 439 13.20 -19.04 10.86
N HIS A 440 12.76 -17.85 10.45
CA HIS A 440 13.66 -16.72 10.21
C HIS A 440 13.30 -15.44 10.96
N ILE A 441 12.28 -15.45 11.83
CA ILE A 441 12.12 -14.39 12.83
C ILE A 441 13.31 -14.51 13.80
N ALA A 442 14.22 -13.54 13.75
CA ALA A 442 15.39 -13.48 14.62
C ALA A 442 14.97 -13.13 16.05
N TRP A 443 14.11 -12.12 16.16
CA TRP A 443 13.49 -11.69 17.39
C TRP A 443 12.23 -10.88 17.06
N LYS A 444 11.38 -10.73 18.06
CA LYS A 444 10.18 -9.90 18.01
C LYS A 444 9.97 -9.25 19.37
N THR A 445 9.59 -7.97 19.38
CA THR A 445 9.14 -7.29 20.60
C THR A 445 7.62 -7.39 20.75
N THR A 446 7.11 -7.14 21.95
CA THR A 446 5.67 -7.08 22.27
C THR A 446 5.19 -5.68 22.60
N ASP A 447 6.10 -4.70 22.61
CA ASP A 447 5.85 -3.37 23.16
C ASP A 447 5.77 -2.35 22.02
N GLY A 448 4.54 -1.85 21.84
CA GLY A 448 4.10 -0.73 21.02
C GLY A 448 5.01 -0.22 19.92
N ALA A 449 5.14 -0.97 18.81
CA ALA A 449 5.80 -0.44 17.61
C ALA A 449 5.11 0.86 17.11
N PRO A 450 5.88 1.83 16.59
CA PRO A 450 5.34 3.07 16.00
C PRO A 450 4.30 2.88 14.90
N ASP A 451 3.52 3.93 14.66
CA ASP A 451 2.38 3.97 13.77
C ASP A 451 2.67 4.57 12.38
N VAL A 452 3.37 5.71 12.29
CA VAL A 452 3.60 6.43 11.02
C VAL A 452 5.09 6.51 10.66
N PRO A 453 5.98 7.04 11.53
CA PRO A 453 7.40 7.16 11.18
C PRO A 453 8.02 5.77 11.04
N SER A 454 8.84 5.56 9.99
CA SER A 454 9.50 4.27 9.81
C SER A 454 10.80 4.17 10.62
N PRO A 455 11.20 2.96 11.05
CA PRO A 455 12.35 2.75 11.93
C PRO A 455 13.65 3.26 11.30
N LEU A 456 14.66 3.54 12.12
CA LEU A 456 16.00 3.96 11.69
C LEU A 456 17.06 3.13 12.42
N SER A 457 18.22 2.89 11.83
CA SER A 457 19.32 2.21 12.51
C SER A 457 20.67 2.79 12.13
N ASP A 458 21.60 2.83 13.08
CA ASP A 458 23.02 3.15 12.86
C ASP A 458 23.88 1.88 12.62
N GLY A 459 23.24 0.70 12.53
CA GLY A 459 23.88 -0.60 12.39
C GLY A 459 24.14 -1.34 13.71
N LYS A 460 24.04 -0.66 14.85
CA LYS A 460 24.16 -1.27 16.20
C LYS A 460 22.86 -1.16 16.99
N PHE A 461 22.21 -0.01 16.91
CA PHE A 461 20.96 0.33 17.57
C PHE A 461 19.84 0.53 16.55
N LEU A 462 18.63 0.29 17.01
CA LEU A 462 17.38 0.53 16.32
C LEU A 462 16.66 1.68 17.01
N TYR A 463 16.28 2.70 16.25
CA TYR A 463 15.55 3.87 16.70
C TYR A 463 14.11 3.83 16.20
N LEU A 464 13.17 3.93 17.12
CA LEU A 464 11.73 3.83 16.87
C LEU A 464 11.08 5.13 17.35
N LEU A 465 10.60 5.94 16.41
CA LEU A 465 9.91 7.19 16.70
C LEU A 465 8.41 7.02 16.46
N GLY A 466 7.60 7.17 17.51
CA GLY A 466 6.14 7.20 17.43
C GLY A 466 5.59 8.57 17.03
N SER A 467 4.40 8.62 16.45
CA SER A 467 3.78 9.89 16.08
C SER A 467 3.48 10.81 17.26
N GLY A 468 3.32 10.25 18.46
CA GLY A 468 3.16 10.99 19.73
C GLY A 468 4.47 11.50 20.36
N GLY A 469 5.62 11.27 19.73
CA GLY A 469 6.90 11.84 20.17
C GLY A 469 7.79 10.95 21.02
N LEU A 470 7.36 9.73 21.35
CA LEU A 470 8.20 8.74 22.00
C LEU A 470 9.26 8.21 21.01
N LEU A 471 10.53 8.50 21.29
CA LEU A 471 11.71 7.93 20.64
C LEU A 471 12.32 6.85 21.53
N GLN A 472 12.32 5.61 21.05
CA GLN A 472 12.97 4.48 21.72
C GLN A 472 14.26 4.11 20.99
N CYS A 473 15.26 3.70 21.76
CA CYS A 473 16.48 3.09 21.25
C CYS A 473 16.57 1.66 21.77
N CYS A 474 16.73 0.71 20.86
CA CYS A 474 16.87 -0.72 21.16
C CYS A 474 18.17 -1.28 20.59
N ASP A 475 18.70 -2.35 21.19
CA ASP A 475 19.75 -3.15 20.55
C ASP A 475 19.20 -3.77 19.25
N LEU A 476 19.86 -3.52 18.11
CA LEU A 476 19.41 -4.09 16.82
C LEU A 476 19.46 -5.63 16.81
N SER A 477 20.37 -6.22 17.58
CA SER A 477 20.61 -7.66 17.59
C SER A 477 19.52 -8.47 18.32
N ASN A 478 18.77 -7.86 19.23
CA ASN A 478 17.83 -8.56 20.09
C ASN A 478 16.55 -7.78 20.44
N GLY A 479 16.42 -6.53 20.01
CA GLY A 479 15.24 -5.68 20.23
C GLY A 479 15.08 -5.15 21.66
N LYS A 480 16.03 -5.38 22.57
CA LYS A 480 15.95 -4.89 23.96
C LYS A 480 16.13 -3.39 24.01
N GLU A 481 15.19 -2.71 24.67
CA GLU A 481 15.26 -1.28 24.91
C GLU A 481 16.49 -0.92 25.76
N LYS A 482 17.15 0.18 25.37
CA LYS A 482 18.23 0.84 26.12
C LYS A 482 17.71 2.07 26.85
N TRP A 483 16.95 2.86 26.14
CA TRP A 483 16.35 4.08 26.64
C TRP A 483 15.14 4.46 25.79
N ALA A 484 14.26 5.26 26.38
CA ALA A 484 13.18 5.94 25.70
C ALA A 484 13.16 7.41 26.12
N HIS A 485 12.78 8.29 25.20
CA HIS A 485 12.63 9.72 25.44
C HIS A 485 11.36 10.23 24.76
N ASP A 486 10.53 10.94 25.49
CA ASP A 486 9.33 11.56 24.95
C ASP A 486 9.57 13.05 24.67
N PHE A 487 9.51 13.44 23.40
CA PHE A 487 9.63 14.84 22.99
C PHE A 487 8.37 15.68 23.30
N ALA A 488 7.24 15.04 23.62
CA ALA A 488 5.93 15.66 23.82
C ALA A 488 5.49 16.54 22.63
N GLU A 489 5.78 16.07 21.41
CA GLU A 489 5.47 16.74 20.14
C GLU A 489 4.97 15.73 19.10
N ASP A 490 4.29 16.22 18.06
CA ASP A 490 3.71 15.36 17.02
C ASP A 490 4.70 15.15 15.86
N PHE A 491 4.85 13.91 15.39
CA PHE A 491 5.75 13.52 14.29
C PHE A 491 5.05 12.69 13.22
N TYR A 492 5.18 13.08 11.95
CA TYR A 492 4.88 12.21 10.79
C TYR A 492 6.12 11.92 9.94
N SER A 493 7.12 12.80 10.00
CA SER A 493 8.39 12.58 9.31
C SER A 493 9.13 11.39 9.92
N SER A 494 9.65 10.51 9.07
CA SER A 494 10.56 9.46 9.52
C SER A 494 11.90 10.06 9.95
N PRO A 495 12.50 9.59 11.06
CA PRO A 495 13.80 10.09 11.52
C PRO A 495 14.90 9.76 10.50
N ALA A 496 15.97 10.56 10.51
CA ALA A 496 17.13 10.35 9.66
C ALA A 496 18.43 10.42 10.46
N LEU A 497 19.48 9.76 9.98
CA LEU A 497 20.83 9.78 10.58
C LEU A 497 21.80 10.48 9.63
N ALA A 498 22.48 11.52 10.10
CA ALA A 498 23.55 12.21 9.38
C ALA A 498 24.85 12.16 10.19
N GLY A 499 25.80 11.32 9.78
CA GLY A 499 26.94 10.96 10.61
C GLY A 499 26.48 10.27 11.90
N ASN A 500 26.78 10.87 13.06
CA ASN A 500 26.33 10.38 14.37
C ASN A 500 25.12 11.17 14.93
N THR A 501 24.47 11.99 14.10
CA THR A 501 23.37 12.86 14.53
C THR A 501 22.03 12.34 14.00
N LEU A 502 21.16 11.93 14.90
CA LEU A 502 19.77 11.59 14.61
C LEU A 502 18.92 12.87 14.56
N LEU A 503 18.12 12.98 13.52
CA LEU A 503 17.24 14.09 13.22
C LEU A 503 15.79 13.64 13.35
N ALA A 504 15.05 14.24 14.28
CA ALA A 504 13.62 14.01 14.46
C ALA A 504 12.85 15.31 14.16
N ILE A 505 11.95 15.28 13.17
CA ILE A 505 11.29 16.47 12.62
C ILE A 505 9.80 16.44 12.95
N THR A 506 9.35 17.40 13.76
CA THR A 506 7.94 17.50 14.16
C THR A 506 7.07 18.03 13.03
N ARG A 507 5.76 17.77 13.11
CA ARG A 507 4.75 18.32 12.19
C ARG A 507 4.75 19.85 12.17
N LYS A 508 5.19 20.50 13.26
CA LYS A 508 5.29 21.97 13.38
C LYS A 508 6.60 22.53 12.79
N GLY A 509 7.50 21.68 12.31
CA GLY A 509 8.79 22.08 11.73
C GLY A 509 9.89 22.36 12.76
N LYS A 510 9.77 21.81 13.98
CA LYS A 510 10.88 21.77 14.93
C LYS A 510 11.73 20.53 14.65
N ILE A 511 13.04 20.69 14.59
CA ILE A 511 14.02 19.64 14.33
C ILE A 511 14.79 19.42 15.62
N PHE A 512 14.65 18.24 16.21
CA PHE A 512 15.49 17.80 17.32
C PHE A 512 16.73 17.10 16.77
N LEU A 513 17.89 17.48 17.30
CA LEU A 513 19.16 16.84 17.01
C LEU A 513 19.59 16.04 18.22
N THR A 514 19.79 14.74 18.07
CA THR A 514 20.28 13.88 19.14
C THR A 514 21.50 13.10 18.68
N GLU A 515 22.37 12.75 19.61
CA GLU A 515 23.46 11.81 19.34
C GLU A 515 22.89 10.39 19.19
N ALA A 516 23.34 9.65 18.19
CA ALA A 516 23.08 8.22 18.10
C ALA A 516 23.97 7.49 19.13
N GLY A 517 23.37 6.64 19.95
CA GLY A 517 24.07 5.83 20.93
C GLY A 517 23.16 5.11 21.92
N ASP A 518 23.78 4.49 22.92
CA ASP A 518 23.13 3.76 24.02
C ASP A 518 22.65 4.66 25.17
N ALA A 519 22.78 5.97 25.04
CA ALA A 519 22.20 6.94 25.95
C ALA A 519 21.56 8.09 25.17
N PHE A 520 20.42 8.58 25.66
CA PHE A 520 19.80 9.77 25.09
C PHE A 520 20.64 11.01 25.36
N LYS A 521 21.03 11.72 24.30
CA LYS A 521 21.70 13.01 24.40
C LYS A 521 21.22 13.94 23.30
N GLN A 522 20.46 14.97 23.69
CA GLN A 522 20.06 16.02 22.77
C GLN A 522 21.23 16.99 22.53
N LEU A 523 21.59 17.17 21.26
CA LEU A 523 22.63 18.09 20.80
C LEU A 523 22.10 19.51 20.59
N GLY A 524 20.81 19.64 20.27
CA GLY A 524 20.16 20.93 20.07
C GLY A 524 18.83 20.83 19.37
N THR A 525 18.29 21.98 18.99
CA THR A 525 17.05 22.11 18.23
C THR A 525 17.17 23.18 17.16
N HIS A 526 16.45 23.03 16.06
CA HIS A 526 16.31 24.04 15.02
C HIS A 526 14.82 24.21 14.65
N GLU A 527 14.40 25.42 14.26
CA GLU A 527 13.01 25.68 13.86
C GLU A 527 12.95 26.14 12.40
N LEU A 528 12.11 25.48 11.60
CA LEU A 528 11.83 25.87 10.22
C LEU A 528 10.94 27.12 10.14
N GLY A 529 10.13 27.37 11.17
CA GLY A 529 9.10 28.41 11.17
C GLY A 529 7.87 28.07 10.33
N GLU A 530 7.70 26.81 9.93
CA GLU A 530 6.55 26.32 9.18
C GLU A 530 6.34 24.81 9.35
N PRO A 531 5.12 24.27 9.11
CA PRO A 531 4.86 22.84 9.22
C PRO A 531 5.71 21.99 8.26
N CYS A 532 6.02 20.76 8.68
CA CYS A 532 6.80 19.80 7.90
C CYS A 532 6.30 18.37 8.13
N ASN A 533 5.98 17.66 7.04
CA ASN A 533 5.63 16.23 7.09
C ASN A 533 6.59 15.37 6.27
N SER A 534 7.64 15.96 5.70
CA SER A 534 8.59 15.27 4.82
C SER A 534 9.82 14.79 5.58
N SER A 535 10.49 13.76 5.06
CA SER A 535 11.80 13.31 5.54
C SER A 535 12.91 14.00 4.74
N PRO A 536 14.11 14.21 5.34
CA PRO A 536 15.19 14.90 4.67
C PRO A 536 15.87 14.05 3.59
N ALA A 537 16.54 14.72 2.67
CA ALA A 537 17.47 14.14 1.70
C ALA A 537 18.87 14.70 1.87
N PHE A 538 19.90 13.93 1.52
CA PHE A 538 21.28 14.32 1.79
C PHE A 538 22.18 14.22 0.57
N ARG A 539 23.18 15.10 0.49
CA ARG A 539 24.28 15.02 -0.47
C ARG A 539 25.51 15.71 0.12
N GLY A 540 26.61 14.99 0.27
CA GLY A 540 27.81 15.52 0.91
C GLY A 540 27.48 16.05 2.32
N ALA A 541 27.92 17.26 2.67
CA ALA A 541 27.61 17.88 3.96
C ALA A 541 26.28 18.65 3.99
N ARG A 542 25.39 18.43 2.99
CA ARG A 542 24.13 19.14 2.84
C ARG A 542 22.91 18.26 3.09
N MET A 543 21.89 18.90 3.64
CA MET A 543 20.56 18.33 3.83
C MET A 543 19.52 19.19 3.13
N TYR A 544 18.60 18.56 2.41
CA TYR A 544 17.45 19.19 1.78
C TYR A 544 16.17 18.75 2.50
N LEU A 545 15.30 19.69 2.83
CA LEU A 545 14.08 19.40 3.59
C LEU A 545 12.91 20.24 3.08
N ARG A 546 11.77 19.59 2.83
CA ARG A 546 10.55 20.26 2.39
C ARG A 546 9.67 20.61 3.59
N GLY A 547 9.50 21.91 3.83
CA GLY A 547 8.38 22.45 4.62
C GLY A 547 7.11 22.62 3.78
N LYS A 548 6.04 23.11 4.40
CA LYS A 548 4.74 23.35 3.75
C LYS A 548 4.82 24.32 2.57
N ASN A 549 5.62 25.38 2.71
CA ASN A 549 5.74 26.53 1.83
C ASN A 549 7.14 26.66 1.21
N ASN A 550 8.19 26.09 1.81
CA ASN A 550 9.56 26.23 1.31
C ASN A 550 10.34 24.91 1.28
N LEU A 551 11.29 24.84 0.33
CA LEU A 551 12.39 23.89 0.32
C LEU A 551 13.61 24.55 0.94
N TYR A 552 14.22 23.86 1.90
CA TYR A 552 15.42 24.31 2.61
C TYR A 552 16.62 23.50 2.18
N CYS A 553 17.79 24.15 2.13
CA CYS A 553 19.08 23.49 2.17
C CYS A 553 19.84 23.93 3.42
N PHE A 554 20.35 22.94 4.15
CA PHE A 554 21.23 23.11 5.30
C PHE A 554 22.64 22.63 4.98
N GLY A 555 23.65 23.21 5.63
CA GLY A 555 25.06 22.85 5.46
C GLY A 555 25.79 23.72 4.45
N GLU A 556 27.10 23.50 4.30
CA GLU A 556 27.98 24.29 3.41
C GLU A 556 28.08 23.71 1.99
#